data_AF-A0A1H9MHT1-F1
#
_entry.id   AF-A0A1H9MHT1-F1
#
_cell.length_a   1.000
_cell.length_b   1.000
_cell.length_c   1.000
_cell.angle_alpha   90.00
_cell.angle_beta   90.00
_cell.angle_gamma   90.00
#
_symmetry.space_group_name_H-M   'P 1'
#
loop_
_entity.id
_entity.type
_entity.pdbx_description
1 polymer ?
#
loop_
_entity_poly.entity_id
_entity_poly.type
_entity_poly.pdbx_seq_one_letter_code
_entity_poly.pdbx_strand_id
1 'polypeptide(L)' 'MTYEQHIEELRAELASIKDATESRQIRAELKAALAMLERPG' A
#
# COMPACT_ATOMS: atom_id res chain seq x y z
N MET A 1 -6.63 -2.94 -12.62
CA MET A 1 -6.73 -2.75 -11.17
C MET A 1 -7.04 -1.29 -10.91
N THR A 2 -7.94 -0.99 -9.98
CA THR A 2 -8.15 0.38 -9.49
C THR A 2 -7.14 0.70 -8.39
N TYR A 3 -6.90 1.98 -8.11
CA TYR A 3 -6.05 2.39 -6.97
C TYR A 3 -6.58 1.83 -5.64
N GLU A 4 -7.90 1.70 -5.51
CA GLU A 4 -8.54 1.12 -4.32
C GLU A 4 -8.22 -0.37 -4.15
N GLN A 5 -8.28 -1.16 -5.24
CA GLN A 5 -7.92 -2.59 -5.19
C GLN A 5 -6.46 -2.79 -4.77
N HIS A 6 -5.56 -1.98 -5.34
CA HIS A 6 -4.14 -2.03 -5.02
C HIS A 6 -3.86 -1.67 -3.55
N ILE A 7 -4.57 -0.68 -3.00
CA ILE A 7 -4.48 -0.33 -1.57
C ILE A 7 -4.92 -1.49 -0.66
N GLU A 8 -5.99 -2.21 -1.02
CA GLU A 8 -6.46 -3.37 -0.26
C GLU A 8 -5.48 -4.54 -0.33
N GLU A 9 -4.85 -4.78 -1.47
CA GLU A 9 -3.78 -5.78 -1.62
C GLU A 9 -2.59 -5.46 -0.69
N LEU A 10 -2.09 -4.22 -0.72
CA LEU A 10 -0.97 -3.78 0.14
C LEU A 10 -1.30 -3.88 1.64
N ARG A 11 -2.57 -3.64 2.02
CA ARG A 11 -3.05 -3.82 3.40
C ARG A 11 -3.06 -5.29 3.82
N ALA A 12 -3.52 -6.18 2.93
CA ALA A 12 -3.53 -7.61 3.19
C ALA A 12 -2.10 -8.18 3.30
N GLU A 13 -1.20 -7.74 2.44
CA GLU A 13 0.22 -8.11 2.51
C GLU A 13 0.85 -7.65 3.83
N LEU A 14 0.64 -6.39 4.24
CA LEU A 14 1.14 -5.87 5.52
C LEU A 14 0.61 -6.63 6.74
N ALA A 15 -0.61 -7.16 6.69
CA ALA A 15 -1.19 -7.94 7.78
C ALA A 15 -0.54 -9.33 7.94
N SER A 16 0.02 -9.88 6.87
CA SER A 16 0.60 -11.24 6.85
C SER A 16 2.12 -11.26 6.97
N ILE A 17 2.78 -10.14 6.65
CA ILE A 17 4.24 -10.08 6.53
C ILE A 17 4.94 -10.03 7.88
N LYS A 18 6.04 -10.79 7.99
CA LYS A 18 6.87 -10.85 9.21
C LYS A 18 8.22 -10.17 9.04
N ASP A 19 8.68 -10.00 7.80
CA ASP A 19 9.94 -9.33 7.53
C ASP A 19 9.82 -7.81 7.65
N ALA A 20 10.67 -7.22 8.48
CA ALA A 20 10.62 -5.79 8.76
C ALA A 20 11.06 -4.92 7.57
N THR A 21 11.90 -5.44 6.68
CA THR A 21 12.39 -4.73 5.49
C THR A 21 11.31 -4.69 4.43
N GLU A 22 10.72 -5.84 4.13
CA GLU A 22 9.61 -6.00 3.19
C GLU A 22 8.39 -5.20 3.66
N SER A 23 8.06 -5.28 4.96
CA SER A 23 7.00 -4.46 5.58
C SER A 23 7.23 -2.95 5.44
N ARG A 24 8.50 -2.48 5.45
CA ARG A 24 8.80 -1.06 5.21
C ARG A 24 8.59 -0.66 3.76
N GLN A 25 8.95 -1.54 2.81
CA GLN A 25 8.74 -1.29 1.38
C GLN A 25 7.25 -1.19 1.06
N ILE A 26 6.45 -2.15 1.52
CA ILE A 26 5.01 -2.17 1.28
C ILE A 26 4.31 -0.97 1.94
N ARG A 27 4.76 -0.52 3.12
CA ARG A 27 4.27 0.74 3.72
C ARG A 27 4.57 1.97 2.87
N ALA A 28 5.74 2.03 2.23
CA ALA A 28 6.09 3.16 1.36
C ALA A 28 5.22 3.18 0.11
N GLU A 29 4.96 2.01 -0.48
CA GLU A 29 4.06 1.84 -1.62
C GLU A 29 2.62 2.20 -1.27
N LEU A 30 2.10 1.71 -0.14
CA LEU A 30 0.77 2.05 0.36
C LEU A 30 0.61 3.56 0.56
N LYS A 31 1.63 4.23 1.10
CA LYS A 31 1.62 5.69 1.27
C LYS A 31 1.56 6.42 -0.08
N ALA A 32 2.30 5.96 -1.09
CA ALA A 32 2.28 6.55 -2.41
C ALA A 32 0.91 6.33 -3.10
N ALA A 33 0.34 5.14 -3.00
CA ALA A 33 -0.98 4.82 -3.54
C ALA A 33 -2.09 5.66 -2.90
N LEU A 34 -2.07 5.81 -1.58
CA LEU A 34 -3.00 6.69 -0.85
C LEU A 34 -2.86 8.15 -1.29
N ALA A 35 -1.63 8.66 -1.44
CA ALA A 35 -1.40 10.03 -1.89
C ALA A 35 -1.89 10.28 -3.34
N MET A 36 -1.86 9.26 -4.19
CA MET A 36 -2.43 9.34 -5.54
C MET A 36 -3.96 9.36 -5.50
N LEU A 37 -4.58 8.64 -4.57
CA LEU A 37 -6.03 8.64 -4.37
C LEU A 37 -6.53 9.97 -3.79
N GLU A 38 -5.76 10.56 -2.87
CA GLU A 38 -6.08 11.84 -2.22
C GLU A 38 -5.74 13.07 -3.07
N ARG A 39 -4.95 12.92 -4.14
CA ARG A 39 -4.69 14.02 -5.07
C ARG A 39 -5.95 14.27 -5.89
N PRO A 40 -6.63 15.42 -5.72
CA PRO A 40 -7.65 15.81 -6.68
C PRO A 40 -6.94 16.11 -8.00
N GLY A 41 -7.37 15.45 -9.06
CA GLY A 41 -7.03 15.85 -10.44
C GLY A 41 -7.58 17.22 -10.77
#